data_AF-F3KIH8-F1
#
_entry.id   AF-F3KIH8-F1
#
_cell.length_a   1.000
_cell.length_b   1.000
_cell.length_c   1.000
_cell.angle_alpha   90.00
_cell.angle_beta   90.00
_cell.angle_gamma   90.00
#
_symmetry.space_group_name_H-M   'P 1'
#
loop_
_entity.id
_entity.type
_entity.pdbx_description
1 polymer ?
#
loop_
_entity_poly.entity_id
_entity_poly.type
_entity_poly.pdbx_seq_one_letter_code
_entity_poly.pdbx_strand_id
1 'polypeptide(L)'
;MFSLIALTFIITAPIAFSATLGDQWDSLKASLSSAEKSSTKDESLTNLQTAKNIYVDNFKNAAISVDAESDILITNAFSNTESILSTGNIEQASLNRQIIDKTIYKIAFMKMQLAITQNNSADFLSWFTVMEKKFKISENYSDINTLSDSIKSNSSLLSVNGPQITEKLLEIFKLKTVEELEEAIAALDKGDLKSAKTFTYEGLYYYRTLHPSIEENIGAESANKLLDKMESTISVTMSDKPIDVMKSEITQISEDVELIIRQYEGGDVSELGLALSGIKDRLNLVQIEYLDAVKDGKIINQEEYDETIVFLTKAIEIFNSNKLAFTELSDPTTESLEKNLADIDVLVSAKGSTDEVVTLVEKSLANITILQEFGGAVEIDILEYFDEIERLLNESKIAYRNGDADMAFDLVTSAYLDNYEFVEGPLGEVDPELVLKIEIDMREKLRNMIKNNESPDKVDAQIDMILVDLAQAKKVIPEFGTIVMLILSVAIISIIGLTAKSRLSIRV
;
A
#
# COMPACT_ATOMS: atom_id res chain seq x y z
N MET A 1 65.99 38.42 33.29
CA MET A 1 65.12 37.24 33.17
C MET A 1 63.93 37.63 32.32
N PHE A 2 63.94 37.32 31.03
CA PHE A 2 62.76 37.45 30.17
C PHE A 2 62.36 36.05 29.74
N SER A 3 61.23 35.58 30.24
CA SER A 3 60.66 34.28 29.90
C SER A 3 60.02 34.33 28.51
N LEU A 4 60.36 33.34 27.69
CA LEU A 4 59.71 33.01 26.43
C LEU A 4 58.32 32.44 26.73
N ILE A 5 57.27 33.02 26.15
CA ILE A 5 55.92 32.41 26.10
C ILE A 5 55.83 31.70 24.76
N ALA A 6 55.73 30.36 24.79
CA ALA A 6 55.43 29.55 23.62
C ALA A 6 53.90 29.49 23.44
N LEU A 7 53.40 30.03 22.31
CA LEU A 7 52.03 29.80 21.87
C LEU A 7 51.97 28.46 21.10
N THR A 8 51.36 27.44 21.69
CA THR A 8 50.96 26.22 21.00
C THR A 8 49.67 26.47 20.23
N PHE A 9 49.73 26.49 18.89
CA PHE A 9 48.55 26.37 18.04
C PHE A 9 48.05 24.92 18.09
N ILE A 10 46.85 24.71 18.63
CA ILE A 10 46.13 23.45 18.46
C ILE A 10 45.49 23.49 17.08
N ILE A 11 46.05 22.73 16.14
CA ILE A 11 45.42 22.47 14.85
C ILE A 11 44.32 21.43 15.12
N THR A 12 43.06 21.87 15.18
CA THR A 12 41.93 20.96 15.11
C THR A 12 41.82 20.48 13.67
N ALA A 13 42.20 19.22 13.41
CA ALA A 13 41.90 18.59 12.13
C ALA A 13 40.36 18.56 11.94
N PRO A 14 39.84 18.85 10.74
CA PRO A 14 38.42 18.65 10.47
C PRO A 14 38.10 17.17 10.67
N ILE A 15 37.06 16.89 11.46
CA ILE A 15 36.53 15.55 11.64
C ILE A 15 36.03 15.12 10.26
N ALA A 16 36.70 14.15 9.64
CA ALA A 16 36.20 13.51 8.44
C ALA A 16 34.91 12.78 8.84
N PHE A 17 33.75 13.28 8.39
CA PHE A 17 32.50 12.54 8.51
C PHE A 17 32.66 11.25 7.70
N SER A 18 32.45 10.09 8.33
CA SER A 18 32.33 8.82 7.61
C SER A 18 31.08 8.90 6.72
N ALA A 19 31.21 8.57 5.44
CA ALA A 19 30.08 8.51 4.52
C ALA A 19 29.01 7.52 5.05
N THR A 20 27.75 7.91 4.98
CA THR A 20 26.60 7.06 5.35
C THR A 20 26.33 6.00 4.28
N LEU A 21 25.50 4.98 4.57
CA LEU A 21 25.07 4.03 3.54
C LEU A 21 24.27 4.72 2.42
N GLY A 22 23.48 5.75 2.75
CA GLY A 22 22.84 6.61 1.77
C GLY A 22 23.84 7.32 0.84
N ASP A 23 24.97 7.81 1.37
CA ASP A 23 26.03 8.43 0.55
C ASP A 23 26.76 7.42 -0.33
N GLN A 24 26.94 6.18 0.16
CA GLN A 24 27.52 5.09 -0.62
C GLN A 24 26.58 4.66 -1.75
N TRP A 25 25.27 4.54 -1.46
CA TRP A 25 24.26 4.27 -2.47
C TRP A 25 24.23 5.34 -3.56
N ASP A 26 24.22 6.62 -3.18
CA ASP A 26 24.29 7.74 -4.13
C ASP A 26 25.54 7.69 -5.01
N SER A 27 26.69 7.38 -4.41
CA SER A 27 27.97 7.26 -5.13
C SER A 27 27.96 6.09 -6.12
N LEU A 28 27.32 4.98 -5.74
CA LEU A 28 27.09 3.83 -6.61
C LEU A 28 26.20 4.22 -7.79
N LYS A 29 25.06 4.87 -7.53
CA LYS A 29 24.12 5.34 -8.57
C LYS A 29 24.78 6.32 -9.54
N ALA A 30 25.57 7.27 -9.02
CA ALA A 30 26.32 8.22 -9.83
C ALA A 30 27.38 7.52 -10.71
N SER A 31 28.06 6.51 -10.17
CA SER A 31 29.05 5.72 -10.91
C SER A 31 28.39 4.88 -12.02
N LEU A 32 27.23 4.26 -11.76
CA LEU A 32 26.44 3.57 -12.79
C LEU A 32 25.99 4.52 -13.91
N SER A 33 25.44 5.69 -13.55
CA SER A 33 25.04 6.70 -14.54
C SER A 33 26.24 7.19 -15.38
N SER A 34 27.40 7.36 -14.75
CA SER A 34 28.64 7.75 -15.44
C SER A 34 29.11 6.65 -16.40
N ALA A 35 28.96 5.38 -16.03
CA ALA A 35 29.31 4.25 -16.90
C ALA A 35 28.52 4.26 -18.22
N GLU A 36 27.24 4.61 -18.17
CA GLU A 36 26.37 4.70 -19.35
C GLU A 36 26.66 5.94 -20.22
N LYS A 37 26.96 7.08 -19.59
CA LYS A 37 27.14 8.38 -20.26
C LYS A 37 28.57 8.62 -20.77
N SER A 38 29.52 7.78 -20.39
CA SER A 38 30.94 7.93 -20.74
C SER A 38 31.14 7.90 -22.25
N SER A 39 32.09 8.71 -22.73
CA SER A 39 32.36 8.85 -24.18
C SER A 39 33.21 7.72 -24.74
N THR A 40 33.91 6.98 -23.87
CA THR A 40 34.78 5.88 -24.25
C THR A 40 34.43 4.61 -23.49
N LYS A 41 34.63 3.45 -24.14
CA LYS A 41 34.43 2.14 -23.52
C LYS A 41 35.26 1.96 -22.25
N ASP A 42 36.50 2.44 -22.25
CA ASP A 42 37.41 2.28 -21.10
C ASP A 42 36.93 3.10 -19.89
N GLU A 43 36.43 4.33 -20.11
CA GLU A 43 35.79 5.14 -19.06
C GLU A 43 34.49 4.48 -18.57
N SER A 44 33.66 3.95 -19.47
CA SER A 44 32.44 3.21 -19.11
C SER A 44 32.75 2.03 -18.18
N LEU A 45 33.73 1.21 -18.54
CA LEU A 45 34.13 0.03 -17.76
C LEU A 45 34.78 0.43 -16.42
N THR A 46 35.55 1.52 -16.39
CA THR A 46 36.15 2.05 -15.15
C THR A 46 35.10 2.53 -14.17
N ASN A 47 34.08 3.26 -14.65
CA ASN A 47 32.96 3.71 -13.83
C ASN A 47 32.11 2.53 -13.35
N LEU A 48 31.86 1.52 -14.20
CA LEU A 48 31.16 0.31 -13.80
C LEU A 48 31.92 -0.46 -12.71
N GLN A 49 33.25 -0.58 -12.84
CA GLN A 49 34.07 -1.23 -11.83
C GLN A 49 34.06 -0.45 -10.49
N THR A 50 34.04 0.88 -10.55
CA THR A 50 33.86 1.73 -9.36
C THR A 50 32.53 1.43 -8.66
N ALA A 51 31.43 1.39 -9.41
CA ALA A 51 30.11 1.03 -8.86
C ALA A 51 30.10 -0.39 -8.24
N LYS A 52 30.73 -1.36 -8.91
CA LYS A 52 30.86 -2.74 -8.43
C LYS A 52 31.65 -2.82 -7.12
N ASN A 53 32.73 -2.06 -6.99
CA ASN A 53 33.50 -2.01 -5.75
C ASN A 53 32.66 -1.42 -4.59
N ILE A 54 31.93 -0.32 -4.84
CA ILE A 54 31.04 0.27 -3.82
C ILE A 54 29.99 -0.75 -3.37
N TYR A 55 29.40 -1.50 -4.30
CA TYR A 55 28.46 -2.58 -3.98
C TYR A 55 29.09 -3.66 -3.10
N VAL A 56 30.26 -4.18 -3.51
CA VAL A 56 30.97 -5.25 -2.79
C VAL A 56 31.33 -4.82 -1.37
N ASP A 57 31.83 -3.59 -1.21
CA ASP A 57 32.34 -3.09 0.06
C ASP A 57 31.22 -2.77 1.06
N ASN A 58 30.05 -2.33 0.59
CA ASN A 58 29.01 -1.78 1.47
C ASN A 58 27.71 -2.60 1.52
N PHE A 59 27.35 -3.30 0.45
CA PHE A 59 26.00 -3.87 0.30
C PHE A 59 26.00 -5.40 0.12
N LYS A 60 27.02 -5.99 -0.49
CA LYS A 60 27.06 -7.42 -0.83
C LYS A 60 26.88 -8.36 0.36
N ASN A 61 27.59 -8.11 1.46
CA ASN A 61 27.48 -8.95 2.65
C ASN A 61 26.07 -8.86 3.26
N ALA A 62 25.47 -7.67 3.25
CA ALA A 62 24.11 -7.46 3.71
C ALA A 62 23.11 -8.22 2.83
N ALA A 63 23.24 -8.11 1.50
CA ALA A 63 22.43 -8.85 0.54
C ALA A 63 22.46 -10.36 0.84
N ILE A 64 23.64 -10.97 0.91
CA ILE A 64 23.79 -12.41 1.22
C ILE A 64 23.13 -12.78 2.56
N SER A 65 23.18 -11.89 3.54
CA SER A 65 22.66 -12.17 4.89
C SER A 65 21.12 -12.13 4.99
N VAL A 66 20.45 -11.29 4.20
CA VAL A 66 18.99 -11.11 4.27
C VAL A 66 18.25 -11.77 3.11
N ASP A 67 18.87 -11.80 1.92
CA ASP A 67 18.31 -12.36 0.70
C ASP A 67 19.41 -12.64 -0.33
N ALA A 68 19.88 -13.88 -0.40
CA ALA A 68 20.94 -14.26 -1.35
C ALA A 68 20.55 -14.06 -2.82
N GLU A 69 19.25 -14.07 -3.15
CA GLU A 69 18.76 -13.78 -4.51
C GLU A 69 19.10 -12.35 -4.92
N SER A 70 19.01 -11.39 -3.99
CA SER A 70 19.37 -9.99 -4.24
C SER A 70 20.83 -9.83 -4.71
N ASP A 71 21.77 -10.58 -4.12
CA ASP A 71 23.18 -10.55 -4.59
C ASP A 71 23.35 -11.17 -5.98
N ILE A 72 22.60 -12.24 -6.27
CA ILE A 72 22.61 -12.90 -7.58
C ILE A 72 22.11 -11.93 -8.64
N LEU A 73 20.98 -11.26 -8.40
CA LEU A 73 20.40 -10.28 -9.32
C LEU A 73 21.39 -9.13 -9.60
N ILE A 74 21.97 -8.54 -8.56
CA ILE A 74 22.94 -7.44 -8.70
C ILE A 74 24.20 -7.90 -9.44
N THR A 75 24.76 -9.05 -9.07
CA THR A 75 26.00 -9.58 -9.69
C THR A 75 25.78 -9.92 -11.17
N ASN A 76 24.62 -10.48 -11.50
CA ASN A 76 24.23 -10.74 -12.89
C ASN A 76 24.04 -9.44 -13.67
N ALA A 77 23.39 -8.43 -13.08
CA ALA A 77 23.22 -7.12 -13.71
C ALA A 77 24.56 -6.43 -13.99
N PHE A 78 25.53 -6.48 -13.07
CA PHE A 78 26.89 -6.00 -13.32
C PHE A 78 27.57 -6.75 -14.48
N SER A 79 27.50 -8.08 -14.48
CA SER A 79 28.13 -8.93 -15.51
C SER A 79 27.51 -8.70 -16.89
N ASN A 80 26.18 -8.57 -16.95
CA ASN A 80 25.47 -8.24 -18.18
C ASN A 80 25.86 -6.85 -18.68
N THR A 81 25.93 -5.86 -17.79
CA THR A 81 26.34 -4.49 -18.14
C THR A 81 27.76 -4.45 -18.70
N GLU A 82 28.70 -5.20 -18.11
CA GLU A 82 30.08 -5.32 -18.59
C GLU A 82 30.15 -5.91 -20.01
N SER A 83 29.36 -6.97 -20.28
CA SER A 83 29.22 -7.58 -21.61
C SER A 83 28.60 -6.61 -22.63
N ILE A 84 27.56 -5.89 -22.22
CA ILE A 84 26.84 -4.92 -23.05
C ILE A 84 27.71 -3.71 -23.41
N LEU A 85 28.39 -3.11 -22.44
CA LEU A 85 29.33 -2.01 -22.67
C LEU A 85 30.52 -2.47 -23.52
N SER A 86 30.84 -3.76 -23.50
CA SER A 86 31.84 -4.34 -24.37
C SER A 86 31.42 -4.45 -25.83
N THR A 87 30.11 -4.48 -26.11
CA THR A 87 29.49 -4.66 -27.44
C THR A 87 28.81 -3.39 -28.00
N GLY A 88 28.55 -2.38 -27.16
CA GLY A 88 28.08 -1.04 -27.57
C GLY A 88 26.58 -0.76 -27.46
N ASN A 89 25.78 -1.63 -26.83
CA ASN A 89 24.32 -1.44 -26.68
C ASN A 89 23.94 -0.69 -25.38
N ILE A 90 23.98 0.64 -25.39
CA ILE A 90 23.82 1.47 -24.18
C ILE A 90 22.41 1.37 -23.53
N GLU A 91 21.35 1.11 -24.31
CA GLU A 91 19.97 1.02 -23.78
C GLU A 91 19.80 -0.16 -22.81
N GLN A 92 20.37 -1.32 -23.12
CA GLN A 92 20.28 -2.48 -22.24
C GLN A 92 21.09 -2.28 -20.94
N ALA A 93 22.14 -1.46 -20.97
CA ALA A 93 22.92 -1.11 -19.77
C ALA A 93 22.09 -0.27 -18.78
N SER A 94 21.27 0.67 -19.28
CA SER A 94 20.41 1.48 -18.39
C SER A 94 19.33 0.66 -17.69
N LEU A 95 18.83 -0.41 -18.31
CA LEU A 95 17.86 -1.31 -17.65
C LEU A 95 18.50 -2.13 -16.52
N ASN A 96 19.72 -2.63 -16.72
CA ASN A 96 20.46 -3.33 -15.67
C ASN A 96 20.80 -2.42 -14.48
N ARG A 97 21.01 -1.11 -14.70
CA ARG A 97 21.16 -0.16 -13.60
C ARG A 97 19.93 -0.17 -12.69
N GLN A 98 18.72 -0.26 -13.24
CA GLN A 98 17.50 -0.26 -12.44
C GLN A 98 17.41 -1.49 -11.53
N ILE A 99 17.88 -2.65 -12.01
CA ILE A 99 18.04 -3.87 -11.21
C ILE A 99 18.95 -3.58 -10.00
N ILE A 100 20.14 -3.01 -10.24
CA ILE A 100 21.13 -2.79 -9.19
C ILE A 100 20.62 -1.77 -8.18
N ASP A 101 20.12 -0.64 -8.65
CA ASP A 101 19.68 0.49 -7.84
C ASP A 101 18.54 0.10 -6.89
N LYS A 102 17.48 -0.52 -7.43
CA LYS A 102 16.27 -0.83 -6.66
C LYS A 102 16.41 -2.06 -5.78
N THR A 103 17.26 -3.01 -6.15
CA THR A 103 17.57 -4.14 -5.28
C THR A 103 18.32 -3.68 -4.01
N ILE A 104 19.08 -2.57 -4.06
CA ILE A 104 19.66 -1.98 -2.84
C ILE A 104 18.58 -1.47 -1.89
N TYR A 105 17.45 -0.96 -2.40
CA TYR A 105 16.32 -0.58 -1.55
C TYR A 105 15.77 -1.80 -0.80
N LYS A 106 15.54 -2.92 -1.49
CA LYS A 106 15.13 -4.18 -0.85
C LYS A 106 16.09 -4.60 0.25
N ILE A 107 17.40 -4.60 -0.03
CA ILE A 107 18.44 -4.98 0.94
C ILE A 107 18.37 -4.06 2.17
N ALA A 108 18.32 -2.75 1.97
CA ALA A 108 18.25 -1.77 3.05
C ALA A 108 16.97 -1.93 3.89
N PHE A 109 15.82 -2.14 3.25
CA PHE A 109 14.54 -2.38 3.92
C PHE A 109 14.59 -3.64 4.80
N MET A 110 15.04 -4.78 4.25
CA MET A 110 15.15 -6.03 5.00
C MET A 110 16.16 -5.93 6.15
N LYS A 111 17.24 -5.16 5.96
CA LYS A 111 18.21 -4.87 7.02
C LYS A 111 17.64 -4.01 8.13
N MET A 112 16.77 -3.05 7.81
CA MET A 112 16.02 -2.29 8.82
C MET A 112 15.09 -3.20 9.62
N GLN A 113 14.34 -4.09 8.96
CA GLN A 113 13.49 -5.08 9.65
C GLN A 113 14.30 -5.99 10.57
N LEU A 114 15.44 -6.51 10.09
CA LEU A 114 16.34 -7.32 10.92
C LEU A 114 16.85 -6.52 12.14
N ALA A 115 17.20 -5.25 11.96
CA ALA A 115 17.66 -4.40 13.05
C ALA A 115 16.58 -4.16 14.12
N ILE A 116 15.29 -4.08 13.73
CA ILE A 116 14.16 -4.04 14.67
C ILE A 116 14.13 -5.32 15.51
N THR A 117 14.20 -6.50 14.88
CA THR A 117 14.17 -7.79 15.60
C THR A 117 15.34 -7.95 16.58
N GLN A 118 16.49 -7.37 16.25
CA GLN A 118 17.70 -7.38 17.07
C GLN A 118 17.76 -6.23 18.09
N ASN A 119 16.75 -5.34 18.10
CA ASN A 119 16.73 -4.11 18.88
C ASN A 119 18.00 -3.25 18.71
N ASN A 120 18.49 -3.15 17.47
CA ASN A 120 19.73 -2.47 17.12
C ASN A 120 19.45 -1.14 16.39
N SER A 121 19.24 -0.08 17.17
CA SER A 121 18.93 1.27 16.63
C SER A 121 20.04 1.85 15.73
N ALA A 122 21.31 1.52 15.99
CA ALA A 122 22.41 2.02 15.19
C ALA A 122 22.41 1.40 13.78
N ASP A 123 22.19 0.08 13.68
CA ASP A 123 22.06 -0.60 12.38
C ASP A 123 20.80 -0.11 11.65
N PHE A 124 19.66 0.00 12.37
CA PHE A 124 18.42 0.54 11.79
C PHE A 124 18.63 1.92 11.16
N LEU A 125 19.18 2.88 11.93
CA LEU A 125 19.42 4.24 11.45
C LEU A 125 20.46 4.30 10.33
N SER A 126 21.46 3.41 10.35
CA SER A 126 22.44 3.31 9.26
C SER A 126 21.77 2.92 7.94
N TRP A 127 20.95 1.88 7.93
CA TRP A 127 20.24 1.44 6.72
C TRP A 127 19.12 2.39 6.31
N PHE A 128 18.46 3.04 7.27
CA PHE A 128 17.45 4.07 7.01
C PHE A 128 17.99 5.22 6.15
N THR A 129 19.29 5.56 6.23
CA THR A 129 19.87 6.63 5.38
C THR A 129 19.71 6.38 3.88
N VAL A 130 19.60 5.12 3.43
CA VAL A 130 19.30 4.81 2.02
C VAL A 130 17.88 5.25 1.66
N MET A 131 16.90 4.95 2.52
CA MET A 131 15.50 5.32 2.33
C MET A 131 15.29 6.83 2.50
N GLU A 132 15.90 7.42 3.52
CA GLU A 132 15.88 8.86 3.80
C GLU A 132 16.29 9.66 2.56
N LYS A 133 17.35 9.21 1.89
CA LYS A 133 17.87 9.86 0.69
C LYS A 133 17.07 9.58 -0.56
N LYS A 134 16.68 8.32 -0.80
CA LYS A 134 15.91 7.94 -2.00
C LYS A 134 14.54 8.62 -2.04
N PHE A 135 13.83 8.63 -0.93
CA PHE A 135 12.46 9.13 -0.87
C PHE A 135 12.37 10.56 -0.34
N LYS A 136 13.51 11.25 -0.16
CA LYS A 136 13.59 12.59 0.42
C LYS A 136 12.71 12.70 1.68
N ILE A 137 12.85 11.75 2.62
CA ILE A 137 11.91 11.56 3.74
C ILE A 137 11.69 12.85 4.56
N SER A 138 12.74 13.64 4.75
CA SER A 138 12.67 14.92 5.48
C SER A 138 11.83 15.99 4.78
N GLU A 139 11.65 15.88 3.46
CA GLU A 139 10.91 16.82 2.62
C GLU A 139 9.48 16.33 2.39
N ASN A 140 9.32 15.04 2.07
CA ASN A 140 8.07 14.50 1.54
C ASN A 140 7.24 13.70 2.57
N TYR A 141 7.84 13.25 3.69
CA TYR A 141 7.21 12.32 4.63
C TYR A 141 7.45 12.69 6.10
N SER A 142 6.79 13.76 6.55
CA SER A 142 7.01 14.38 7.87
C SER A 142 6.84 13.44 9.06
N ASP A 143 5.91 12.49 8.96
CA ASP A 143 5.57 11.52 9.97
C ASP A 143 6.63 10.41 10.08
N ILE A 144 7.17 9.94 8.95
CA ILE A 144 8.35 9.05 8.97
C ILE A 144 9.56 9.79 9.56
N ASN A 145 9.78 11.04 9.14
CA ASN A 145 10.89 11.84 9.65
C ASN A 145 10.81 12.01 11.18
N THR A 146 9.61 12.35 11.70
CA THR A 146 9.36 12.50 13.14
C THR A 146 9.61 11.21 13.92
N LEU A 147 9.13 10.07 13.42
CA LEU A 147 9.40 8.77 14.02
C LEU A 147 10.90 8.46 14.03
N SER A 148 11.61 8.73 12.94
CA SER A 148 13.06 8.49 12.85
C SER A 148 13.86 9.37 13.83
N ASP A 149 13.50 10.65 13.97
CA ASP A 149 14.17 11.61 14.86
C ASP A 149 13.97 11.24 16.34
N SER A 150 12.83 10.65 16.67
CA SER A 150 12.60 10.11 18.01
C SER A 150 13.53 8.93 18.34
N ILE A 151 13.82 8.05 17.36
CA ILE A 151 14.78 6.94 17.53
C ILE A 151 16.21 7.48 17.63
N LYS A 152 16.57 8.48 16.80
CA LYS A 152 17.87 9.18 16.87
C LYS A 152 18.09 9.79 18.26
N SER A 153 17.02 10.31 18.88
CA SER A 153 17.05 10.93 20.21
C SER A 153 17.02 9.91 21.36
N ASN A 154 16.29 8.80 21.18
CA ASN A 154 16.17 7.73 22.16
C ASN A 154 16.09 6.36 21.47
N SER A 155 17.20 5.62 21.53
CA SER A 155 17.32 4.30 20.92
C SER A 155 16.31 3.27 21.43
N SER A 156 15.75 3.44 22.64
CA SER A 156 14.74 2.53 23.18
C SER A 156 13.40 2.60 22.44
N LEU A 157 13.17 3.64 21.64
CA LEU A 157 11.94 3.81 20.87
C LEU A 157 11.91 2.98 19.58
N LEU A 158 13.01 2.30 19.21
CA LEU A 158 13.06 1.47 18.01
C LEU A 158 11.97 0.40 17.99
N SER A 159 11.70 -0.26 19.12
CA SER A 159 10.71 -1.36 19.16
C SER A 159 9.27 -0.91 18.91
N VAL A 160 8.98 0.38 19.12
CA VAL A 160 7.64 0.97 18.91
C VAL A 160 7.58 1.69 17.56
N ASN A 161 8.60 2.49 17.24
CA ASN A 161 8.58 3.38 16.08
C ASN A 161 9.17 2.74 14.83
N GLY A 162 10.06 1.75 14.97
CA GLY A 162 10.63 1.00 13.85
C GLY A 162 9.57 0.31 12.99
N PRO A 163 8.66 -0.49 13.58
CA PRO A 163 7.57 -1.13 12.84
C PRO A 163 6.70 -0.14 12.05
N GLN A 164 6.33 0.99 12.67
CA GLN A 164 5.54 2.05 12.02
C GLN A 164 6.28 2.68 10.84
N ILE A 165 7.60 2.90 10.96
CA ILE A 165 8.42 3.40 9.85
C ILE A 165 8.43 2.38 8.71
N THR A 166 8.62 1.09 9.00
CA THR A 166 8.67 0.06 7.96
C THR A 166 7.33 -0.14 7.26
N GLU A 167 6.22 -0.02 7.99
CA GLU A 167 4.86 -0.05 7.42
C GLU A 167 4.63 1.11 6.45
N LYS A 168 4.96 2.34 6.86
CA LYS A 168 4.87 3.53 5.98
C LYS A 168 5.80 3.45 4.77
N LEU A 169 6.98 2.84 4.91
CA LEU A 169 7.85 2.59 3.76
C LEU A 169 7.25 1.58 2.78
N LEU A 170 6.54 0.55 3.26
CA LEU A 170 5.81 -0.37 2.39
C LEU A 170 4.69 0.37 1.62
N GLU A 171 3.98 1.31 2.25
CA GLU A 171 3.01 2.16 1.55
C GLU A 171 3.67 2.96 0.40
N ILE A 172 4.89 3.47 0.61
CA ILE A 172 5.66 4.15 -0.44
C ILE A 172 6.05 3.18 -1.55
N PHE A 173 6.61 2.00 -1.24
CA PHE A 173 6.97 1.00 -2.25
C PHE A 173 5.77 0.54 -3.08
N LYS A 174 4.61 0.43 -2.43
CA LYS A 174 3.32 0.14 -3.08
C LYS A 174 2.96 1.23 -4.07
N LEU A 175 3.00 2.48 -3.62
CA LEU A 175 2.69 3.63 -4.46
C LEU A 175 3.64 3.72 -5.66
N LYS A 176 4.96 3.58 -5.45
CA LYS A 176 5.95 3.53 -6.55
C LYS A 176 5.68 2.35 -7.50
N THR A 177 5.20 1.20 -7.01
CA THR A 177 4.89 0.07 -7.90
C THR A 177 3.76 0.42 -8.88
N VAL A 178 2.71 1.10 -8.41
CA VAL A 178 1.57 1.53 -9.25
C VAL A 178 1.98 2.67 -10.17
N GLU A 179 2.72 3.65 -9.65
CA GLU A 179 3.24 4.80 -10.37
C GLU A 179 3.99 4.40 -11.65
N GLU A 180 4.93 3.48 -11.53
CA GLU A 180 5.79 3.06 -12.65
C GLU A 180 5.00 2.32 -13.76
N LEU A 181 3.87 1.68 -13.42
CA LEU A 181 3.00 1.10 -14.43
C LEU A 181 2.23 2.18 -15.20
N GLU A 182 1.74 3.20 -14.51
CA GLU A 182 1.08 4.35 -15.14
C GLU A 182 2.04 5.16 -16.01
N GLU A 183 3.28 5.35 -15.56
CA GLU A 183 4.32 6.00 -16.35
C GLU A 183 4.69 5.17 -17.58
N ALA A 184 4.76 3.84 -17.45
CA ALA A 184 4.96 2.96 -18.60
C ALA A 184 3.82 3.12 -19.64
N ILE A 185 2.57 3.17 -19.18
CA ILE A 185 1.39 3.39 -20.05
C ILE A 185 1.46 4.77 -20.73
N ALA A 186 1.77 5.82 -19.97
CA ALA A 186 1.89 7.19 -20.49
C ALA A 186 3.06 7.33 -21.49
N ALA A 187 4.19 6.66 -21.23
CA ALA A 187 5.31 6.62 -22.15
C ALA A 187 4.93 5.93 -23.47
N LEU A 188 4.21 4.80 -23.42
CA LEU A 188 3.71 4.13 -24.62
C LEU A 188 2.72 5.00 -25.40
N ASP A 189 1.84 5.75 -24.72
CA ASP A 189 0.92 6.67 -25.37
C ASP A 189 1.65 7.78 -26.16
N LYS A 190 2.81 8.23 -25.65
CA LYS A 190 3.71 9.18 -26.32
C LYS A 190 4.62 8.52 -27.38
N GLY A 191 4.54 7.19 -27.55
CA GLY A 191 5.42 6.42 -28.43
C GLY A 191 6.85 6.23 -27.90
N ASP A 192 7.10 6.53 -26.63
CA ASP A 192 8.39 6.42 -25.97
C ASP A 192 8.60 5.02 -25.36
N LEU A 193 8.91 4.05 -26.22
CA LEU A 193 9.18 2.67 -25.80
C LEU A 193 10.38 2.55 -24.85
N LYS A 194 11.36 3.47 -24.95
CA LYS A 194 12.57 3.41 -24.12
C LYS A 194 12.24 3.71 -22.66
N SER A 195 11.43 4.74 -22.43
CA SER A 195 10.99 5.08 -21.08
C SER A 195 10.03 4.01 -20.54
N ALA A 196 9.11 3.48 -21.36
CA ALA A 196 8.24 2.38 -20.95
C ALA A 196 9.00 1.12 -20.48
N LYS A 197 10.08 0.74 -21.18
CA LYS A 197 10.98 -0.33 -20.71
C LYS A 197 11.62 0.01 -19.37
N THR A 198 12.04 1.26 -19.19
CA THR A 198 12.65 1.69 -17.94
C THR A 198 11.66 1.54 -16.80
N PHE A 199 10.48 2.14 -16.91
CA PHE A 199 9.43 2.12 -15.89
C PHE A 199 8.95 0.69 -15.54
N THR A 200 8.81 -0.22 -16.52
CA THR A 200 8.47 -1.62 -16.21
C THR A 200 9.56 -2.36 -15.41
N TYR A 201 10.83 -2.05 -15.63
CA TYR A 201 11.91 -2.51 -14.75
C TYR A 201 11.80 -1.86 -13.37
N GLU A 202 11.59 -0.55 -13.32
CA GLU A 202 11.48 0.19 -12.07
C GLU A 202 10.36 -0.39 -11.17
N GLY A 203 9.16 -0.55 -11.72
CA GLY A 203 8.01 -1.13 -11.03
C GLY A 203 8.26 -2.53 -10.48
N LEU A 204 8.83 -3.45 -11.28
CA LEU A 204 9.14 -4.81 -10.81
C LEU A 204 10.08 -4.79 -9.59
N TYR A 205 11.11 -3.96 -9.60
CA TYR A 205 12.11 -3.98 -8.53
C TYR A 205 11.67 -3.17 -7.29
N TYR A 206 10.76 -2.21 -7.41
CA TYR A 206 10.02 -1.70 -6.24
C TYR A 206 9.12 -2.78 -5.64
N TYR A 207 8.35 -3.48 -6.49
CA TYR A 207 7.48 -4.57 -6.06
C TYR A 207 8.24 -5.68 -5.33
N ARG A 208 9.45 -6.05 -5.77
CA ARG A 208 10.28 -7.06 -5.09
C ARG A 208 10.62 -6.72 -3.63
N THR A 209 10.51 -5.45 -3.22
CA THR A 209 10.63 -5.04 -1.82
C THR A 209 9.34 -5.33 -1.03
N LEU A 210 8.18 -5.20 -1.66
CA LEU A 210 6.86 -5.52 -1.08
C LEU A 210 6.61 -7.01 -0.97
N HIS A 211 7.11 -7.79 -1.93
CA HIS A 211 6.78 -9.21 -2.11
C HIS A 211 6.76 -10.01 -0.80
N PRO A 212 7.79 -9.94 0.09
CA PRO A 212 7.76 -10.71 1.33
C PRO A 212 6.59 -10.35 2.26
N SER A 213 6.21 -9.07 2.32
CA SER A 213 5.07 -8.63 3.14
C SER A 213 3.74 -9.06 2.52
N ILE A 214 3.62 -9.05 1.20
CA ILE A 214 2.43 -9.53 0.49
C ILE A 214 2.26 -11.04 0.70
N GLU A 215 3.36 -11.80 0.62
CA GLU A 215 3.36 -13.23 0.91
C GLU A 215 2.95 -13.53 2.35
N GLU A 216 3.43 -12.75 3.31
CA GLU A 216 3.07 -12.89 4.73
C GLU A 216 1.59 -12.59 4.99
N ASN A 217 1.03 -11.55 4.37
CA ASN A 217 -0.33 -11.08 4.65
C ASN A 217 -1.42 -11.82 3.87
N ILE A 218 -1.23 -12.06 2.57
CA ILE A 218 -2.26 -12.63 1.68
C ILE A 218 -1.82 -13.93 0.99
N GLY A 219 -0.68 -14.50 1.40
CA GLY A 219 -0.21 -15.81 1.00
C GLY A 219 0.68 -15.82 -0.24
N ALA A 220 1.50 -16.88 -0.34
CA ALA A 220 2.48 -17.07 -1.41
C ALA A 220 1.84 -17.18 -2.81
N GLU A 221 0.62 -17.68 -2.93
CA GLU A 221 -0.06 -17.76 -4.23
C GLU A 221 -0.34 -16.36 -4.81
N SER A 222 -0.94 -15.48 -4.01
CA SER A 222 -1.25 -14.09 -4.38
C SER A 222 0.03 -13.30 -4.64
N ALA A 223 1.06 -13.47 -3.81
CA ALA A 223 2.35 -12.84 -4.01
C ALA A 223 3.02 -13.28 -5.31
N ASN A 224 3.11 -14.58 -5.59
CA ASN A 224 3.71 -15.07 -6.83
C ASN A 224 2.90 -14.66 -8.06
N LYS A 225 1.57 -14.63 -7.98
CA LYS A 225 0.72 -14.11 -9.07
C LYS A 225 1.06 -12.66 -9.39
N LEU A 226 1.27 -11.82 -8.38
CA LEU A 226 1.65 -10.43 -8.56
C LEU A 226 3.08 -10.29 -9.11
N LEU A 227 4.02 -11.12 -8.66
CA LEU A 227 5.36 -11.20 -9.25
C LEU A 227 5.31 -11.54 -10.73
N ASP A 228 4.58 -12.59 -11.11
CA ASP A 228 4.41 -13.02 -12.50
C ASP A 228 3.82 -11.91 -13.38
N LYS A 229 2.86 -11.14 -12.83
CA LYS A 229 2.27 -9.97 -13.49
C LYS A 229 3.31 -8.87 -13.71
N MET A 230 4.09 -8.53 -12.69
CA MET A 230 5.15 -7.52 -12.82
C MET A 230 6.23 -7.95 -13.80
N GLU A 231 6.66 -9.23 -13.80
CA GLU A 231 7.62 -9.77 -14.77
C GLU A 231 7.05 -9.81 -16.20
N SER A 232 5.74 -9.99 -16.33
CA SER A 232 5.06 -9.93 -17.62
C SER A 232 5.14 -8.53 -18.23
N THR A 233 5.11 -7.44 -17.44
CA THR A 233 5.22 -6.07 -17.98
C THR A 233 6.54 -5.84 -18.72
N ILE A 234 7.65 -6.34 -18.17
CA ILE A 234 8.96 -6.33 -18.84
C ILE A 234 8.91 -7.16 -20.13
N SER A 235 8.31 -8.35 -20.06
CA SER A 235 8.19 -9.22 -21.24
C SER A 235 7.39 -8.56 -22.36
N VAL A 236 6.36 -7.78 -22.02
CA VAL A 236 5.55 -7.00 -22.97
C VAL A 236 6.38 -5.90 -23.62
N THR A 237 7.06 -5.05 -22.85
CA THR A 237 7.85 -3.92 -23.39
C THR A 237 9.12 -4.34 -24.14
N MET A 238 9.60 -5.56 -23.90
CA MET A 238 10.73 -6.16 -24.63
C MET A 238 10.30 -6.96 -25.87
N SER A 239 9.00 -7.07 -26.15
CA SER A 239 8.49 -7.80 -27.31
C SER A 239 8.53 -6.97 -28.61
N ASP A 240 8.29 -7.64 -29.74
CA ASP A 240 8.13 -6.99 -31.05
C ASP A 240 6.67 -6.55 -31.33
N LYS A 241 5.80 -6.49 -30.31
CA LYS A 241 4.39 -6.13 -30.47
C LYS A 241 4.24 -4.64 -30.85
N PRO A 242 3.14 -4.26 -31.54
CA PRO A 242 2.80 -2.85 -31.73
C PRO A 242 2.59 -2.11 -30.40
N ILE A 243 2.95 -0.83 -30.34
CA ILE A 243 2.86 0.01 -29.13
C ILE A 243 1.45 0.00 -28.53
N ASP A 244 0.40 0.12 -29.35
CA ASP A 244 -0.99 0.10 -28.85
C ASP A 244 -1.37 -1.23 -28.18
N VAL A 245 -0.82 -2.35 -28.68
CA VAL A 245 -1.02 -3.68 -28.09
C VAL A 245 -0.27 -3.79 -26.77
N MET A 246 0.99 -3.31 -26.72
CA MET A 246 1.76 -3.26 -25.48
C MET A 246 1.04 -2.42 -24.42
N LYS A 247 0.53 -1.25 -24.80
CA LYS A 247 -0.20 -0.35 -23.91
C LYS A 247 -1.42 -1.04 -23.34
N SER A 248 -2.25 -1.64 -24.18
CA SER A 248 -3.45 -2.37 -23.75
C SER A 248 -3.13 -3.52 -22.79
N GLU A 249 -2.05 -4.26 -23.04
CA GLU A 249 -1.64 -5.37 -22.16
C GLU A 249 -1.12 -4.87 -20.81
N ILE A 250 -0.31 -3.79 -20.78
CA ILE A 250 0.17 -3.20 -19.53
C ILE A 250 -0.98 -2.58 -18.74
N THR A 251 -1.94 -1.91 -19.39
CA THR A 251 -3.14 -1.41 -18.71
C THR A 251 -3.89 -2.54 -18.01
N GLN A 252 -4.13 -3.67 -18.69
CA GLN A 252 -4.80 -4.82 -18.07
C GLN A 252 -3.99 -5.41 -16.91
N ILE A 253 -2.66 -5.48 -17.05
CA ILE A 253 -1.78 -5.94 -15.97
C ILE A 253 -1.82 -4.98 -14.77
N SER A 254 -1.86 -3.66 -15.01
CA SER A 254 -1.96 -2.65 -13.96
C SER A 254 -3.23 -2.80 -13.13
N GLU A 255 -4.37 -3.07 -13.77
CA GLU A 255 -5.64 -3.33 -13.08
C GLU A 255 -5.55 -4.57 -12.19
N ASP A 256 -4.96 -5.67 -12.69
CA ASP A 256 -4.73 -6.90 -11.91
C ASP A 256 -3.78 -6.65 -10.72
N VAL A 257 -2.73 -5.84 -10.94
CA VAL A 257 -1.75 -5.46 -9.91
C VAL A 257 -2.42 -4.66 -8.80
N GLU A 258 -3.22 -3.66 -9.15
CA GLU A 258 -3.93 -2.80 -8.21
C GLU A 258 -4.94 -3.59 -7.36
N LEU A 259 -5.60 -4.59 -7.94
CA LEU A 259 -6.52 -5.48 -7.23
C LEU A 259 -5.81 -6.29 -6.16
N ILE A 260 -4.66 -6.91 -6.48
CA ILE A 260 -3.90 -7.70 -5.50
C ILE A 260 -3.29 -6.78 -4.42
N ILE A 261 -2.83 -5.60 -4.81
CA ILE A 261 -2.36 -4.58 -3.87
C ILE A 261 -3.49 -4.17 -2.91
N ARG A 262 -4.72 -3.98 -3.38
CA ARG A 262 -5.86 -3.69 -2.48
C ARG A 262 -6.16 -4.83 -1.52
N GLN A 263 -6.12 -6.08 -2.00
CA GLN A 263 -6.29 -7.24 -1.13
C GLN A 263 -5.24 -7.25 -0.01
N TYR A 264 -3.99 -6.93 -0.34
CA TYR A 264 -2.91 -6.80 0.63
C TYR A 264 -3.17 -5.70 1.67
N GLU A 265 -3.75 -4.58 1.27
CA GLU A 265 -4.13 -3.48 2.17
C GLU A 265 -5.34 -3.82 3.06
N GLY A 266 -6.04 -4.94 2.81
CA GLY A 266 -7.33 -5.21 3.41
C GLY A 266 -8.40 -4.19 2.99
N GLY A 267 -8.19 -3.52 1.85
CA GLY A 267 -9.10 -2.52 1.31
C GLY A 267 -10.29 -3.14 0.58
N ASP A 268 -11.28 -2.31 0.27
CA ASP A 268 -12.43 -2.73 -0.55
C ASP A 268 -11.98 -3.03 -1.99
N VAL A 269 -12.21 -4.28 -2.41
CA VAL A 269 -11.86 -4.82 -3.73
C VAL A 269 -13.03 -4.81 -4.71
N SER A 270 -14.17 -4.23 -4.32
CA SER A 270 -15.27 -3.93 -5.24
C SER A 270 -14.81 -2.99 -6.36
N GLU A 271 -15.55 -2.95 -7.47
CA GLU A 271 -15.25 -1.99 -8.55
C GLU A 271 -15.20 -0.54 -8.03
N LEU A 272 -16.07 -0.22 -7.06
CA LEU A 272 -16.16 1.10 -6.45
C LEU A 272 -14.99 1.38 -5.49
N GLY A 273 -14.62 0.40 -4.67
CA GLY A 273 -13.47 0.46 -3.77
C GLY A 273 -12.15 0.60 -4.52
N LEU A 274 -12.00 -0.12 -5.62
CA LEU A 274 -10.87 0.01 -6.54
C LEU A 274 -10.84 1.40 -7.19
N ALA A 275 -11.97 1.92 -7.65
CA ALA A 275 -12.04 3.26 -8.22
C ALA A 275 -11.65 4.36 -7.21
N LEU A 276 -12.23 4.33 -6.00
CA LEU A 276 -11.91 5.31 -4.95
C LEU A 276 -10.44 5.23 -4.51
N SER A 277 -9.92 4.02 -4.31
CA SER A 277 -8.52 3.81 -3.94
C SER A 277 -7.57 4.19 -5.07
N GLY A 278 -7.96 3.94 -6.32
CA GLY A 278 -7.24 4.37 -7.50
C GLY A 278 -7.12 5.89 -7.57
N ILE A 279 -8.20 6.63 -7.34
CA ILE A 279 -8.18 8.10 -7.27
C ILE A 279 -7.28 8.56 -6.11
N LYS A 280 -7.43 7.95 -4.92
CA LYS A 280 -6.63 8.26 -3.73
C LYS A 280 -5.13 8.19 -4.01
N ASP A 281 -4.66 7.09 -4.60
CA ASP A 281 -3.23 6.90 -4.87
C ASP A 281 -2.71 7.90 -5.90
N ARG A 282 -3.46 8.18 -6.98
CA ARG A 282 -3.04 9.19 -7.97
C ARG A 282 -3.01 10.59 -7.36
N LEU A 283 -3.93 10.93 -6.45
CA LEU A 283 -3.89 12.22 -5.75
C LEU A 283 -2.70 12.34 -4.79
N ASN A 284 -2.32 11.26 -4.10
CA ASN A 284 -1.08 11.24 -3.30
C ASN A 284 0.15 11.50 -4.19
N LEU A 285 0.21 10.89 -5.37
CA LEU A 285 1.28 11.14 -6.34
C LEU A 285 1.27 12.58 -6.86
N VAL A 286 0.10 13.13 -7.23
CA VAL A 286 -0.04 14.54 -7.64
C VAL A 286 0.56 15.50 -6.61
N GLN A 287 0.30 15.26 -5.32
CA GLN A 287 0.88 16.08 -4.25
C GLN A 287 2.40 16.00 -4.21
N ILE A 288 2.97 14.79 -4.32
CA ILE A 288 4.42 14.56 -4.23
C ILE A 288 5.12 15.16 -5.45
N GLU A 289 4.70 14.80 -6.66
CA GLU A 289 5.41 15.20 -7.87
C GLU A 289 5.26 16.70 -8.15
N TYR A 290 4.10 17.29 -7.86
CA TYR A 290 3.91 18.73 -8.09
C TYR A 290 4.81 19.59 -7.19
N LEU A 291 5.08 19.12 -5.97
CA LEU A 291 5.97 19.80 -5.02
C LEU A 291 7.42 19.83 -5.53
N ASP A 292 7.87 18.74 -6.18
CA ASP A 292 9.19 18.63 -6.79
C ASP A 292 9.24 19.29 -8.19
N ALA A 293 8.10 19.41 -8.87
CA ALA A 293 7.97 19.97 -10.20
C ALA A 293 8.00 21.50 -10.25
N VAL A 294 7.33 22.19 -9.32
CA VAL A 294 7.02 23.62 -9.43
C VAL A 294 7.51 24.41 -8.22
N LYS A 295 8.17 25.54 -8.50
CA LYS A 295 8.58 26.51 -7.47
C LYS A 295 8.41 27.93 -7.97
N ASP A 296 7.79 28.79 -7.15
CA ASP A 296 7.55 30.20 -7.45
C ASP A 296 6.86 30.44 -8.82
N GLY A 297 5.89 29.59 -9.15
CA GLY A 297 5.13 29.65 -10.41
C GLY A 297 5.91 29.20 -11.65
N LYS A 298 7.02 28.49 -11.47
CA LYS A 298 7.86 27.98 -12.56
C LYS A 298 8.09 26.48 -12.42
N ILE A 299 8.09 25.79 -13.55
CA ILE A 299 8.53 24.40 -13.63
C ILE A 299 10.05 24.38 -13.40
N ILE A 300 10.48 23.72 -12.33
CA ILE A 300 11.89 23.47 -12.00
C ILE A 300 12.30 22.04 -12.35
N ASN A 301 11.34 21.12 -12.45
CA ASN A 301 11.53 19.78 -12.97
C ASN A 301 10.40 19.43 -13.94
N GLN A 302 10.74 19.20 -15.22
CA GLN A 302 9.76 18.95 -16.27
C GLN A 302 9.20 17.53 -16.23
N GLU A 303 10.01 16.57 -15.77
CA GLU A 303 9.64 15.15 -15.66
C GLU A 303 8.50 14.99 -14.63
N GLU A 304 8.74 15.47 -13.41
CA GLU A 304 7.77 15.48 -12.30
C GLU A 304 6.49 16.27 -12.66
N TYR A 305 6.61 17.34 -13.45
CA TYR A 305 5.44 18.11 -13.90
C TYR A 305 4.59 17.29 -14.89
N ASP A 306 5.24 16.59 -15.82
CA ASP A 306 4.55 15.74 -16.78
C ASP A 306 3.88 14.54 -16.07
N GLU A 307 4.52 13.98 -15.06
CA GLU A 307 3.98 12.93 -14.18
C GLU A 307 2.77 13.43 -13.37
N THR A 308 2.86 14.62 -12.78
CA THR A 308 1.71 15.28 -12.11
C THR A 308 0.49 15.33 -13.04
N ILE A 309 0.68 15.72 -14.30
CA ILE A 309 -0.40 15.79 -15.29
C ILE A 309 -0.95 14.39 -15.59
N VAL A 310 -0.10 13.38 -15.73
CA VAL A 310 -0.52 11.98 -15.97
C VAL A 310 -1.40 11.48 -14.82
N PHE A 311 -0.93 11.62 -13.57
CA PHE A 311 -1.68 11.13 -12.40
C PHE A 311 -3.00 11.88 -12.19
N LEU A 312 -2.99 13.20 -12.35
CA LEU A 312 -4.21 14.00 -12.23
C LEU A 312 -5.23 13.64 -13.31
N THR A 313 -4.78 13.50 -14.55
CA THR A 313 -5.64 13.08 -15.66
C THR A 313 -6.27 11.73 -15.36
N LYS A 314 -5.48 10.75 -14.92
CA LYS A 314 -5.97 9.42 -14.57
C LYS A 314 -6.96 9.44 -13.41
N ALA A 315 -6.71 10.24 -12.37
CA ALA A 315 -7.66 10.43 -11.26
C ALA A 315 -9.01 10.99 -11.75
N ILE A 316 -8.98 11.99 -12.64
CA ILE A 316 -10.18 12.58 -13.25
C ILE A 316 -10.92 11.56 -14.13
N GLU A 317 -10.20 10.73 -14.90
CA GLU A 317 -10.79 9.68 -15.74
C GLU A 317 -11.51 8.61 -14.90
N ILE A 318 -10.86 8.14 -13.82
CA ILE A 318 -11.46 7.17 -12.90
C ILE A 318 -12.71 7.79 -12.24
N PHE A 319 -12.61 9.05 -11.80
CA PHE A 319 -13.75 9.77 -11.22
C PHE A 319 -14.93 9.86 -12.19
N ASN A 320 -14.69 10.34 -13.42
CA ASN A 320 -15.74 10.52 -14.41
C ASN A 320 -16.41 9.20 -14.80
N SER A 321 -15.63 8.12 -14.89
CA SER A 321 -16.15 6.79 -15.23
C SER A 321 -17.06 6.21 -14.14
N ASN A 322 -16.89 6.64 -12.89
CA ASN A 322 -17.61 6.12 -11.71
C ASN A 322 -18.54 7.14 -11.06
N LYS A 323 -18.69 8.34 -11.65
CA LYS A 323 -19.40 9.47 -11.06
C LYS A 323 -20.83 9.13 -10.62
N LEU A 324 -21.56 8.36 -11.43
CA LEU A 324 -22.94 7.97 -11.10
C LEU A 324 -22.98 7.12 -9.82
N ALA A 325 -22.11 6.11 -9.71
CA ALA A 325 -22.04 5.27 -8.52
C ALA A 325 -21.60 6.07 -7.28
N PHE A 326 -20.65 7.00 -7.41
CA PHE A 326 -20.29 7.89 -6.30
C PHE A 326 -21.44 8.81 -5.88
N THR A 327 -22.23 9.30 -6.85
CA THR A 327 -23.41 10.13 -6.59
C THR A 327 -24.48 9.37 -5.81
N GLU A 328 -24.65 8.07 -6.10
CA GLU A 328 -25.55 7.18 -5.36
C GLU A 328 -25.10 6.98 -3.91
N LEU A 329 -23.80 6.90 -3.65
CA LEU A 329 -23.26 6.91 -2.27
C LEU A 329 -23.51 8.25 -1.57
N SER A 330 -23.13 9.36 -2.21
CA SER A 330 -23.28 10.70 -1.67
C SER A 330 -23.10 11.77 -2.75
N ASP A 331 -24.23 12.30 -3.24
CA ASP A 331 -24.28 13.44 -4.15
C ASP A 331 -23.44 14.66 -3.68
N PRO A 332 -23.61 15.21 -2.45
CA PRO A 332 -22.85 16.38 -2.03
C PRO A 332 -21.34 16.12 -1.90
N THR A 333 -20.94 14.90 -1.53
CA THR A 333 -19.51 14.53 -1.42
C THR A 333 -18.90 14.36 -2.81
N THR A 334 -19.66 13.80 -3.75
CA THR A 334 -19.26 13.63 -5.15
C THR A 334 -19.10 14.96 -5.87
N GLU A 335 -20.05 15.90 -5.69
CA GLU A 335 -19.93 17.26 -6.23
C GLU A 335 -18.71 18.00 -5.66
N SER A 336 -18.45 17.83 -4.36
CA SER A 336 -17.27 18.40 -3.69
C SER A 336 -15.97 17.84 -4.28
N LEU A 337 -15.89 16.52 -4.50
CA LEU A 337 -14.74 15.86 -5.09
C LEU A 337 -14.52 16.30 -6.55
N GLU A 338 -15.59 16.34 -7.36
CA GLU A 338 -15.53 16.83 -8.75
C GLU A 338 -14.97 18.26 -8.82
N LYS A 339 -15.49 19.15 -7.97
CA LYS A 339 -15.04 20.53 -7.92
C LYS A 339 -13.57 20.63 -7.53
N ASN A 340 -13.12 19.88 -6.52
CA ASN A 340 -11.72 19.91 -6.10
C ASN A 340 -10.80 19.39 -7.22
N LEU A 341 -11.17 18.30 -7.91
CA LEU A 341 -10.39 17.78 -9.04
C LEU A 341 -10.26 18.82 -10.17
N ALA A 342 -11.35 19.51 -10.51
CA ALA A 342 -11.32 20.58 -11.50
C ALA A 342 -10.47 21.78 -11.06
N ASP A 343 -10.55 22.17 -9.79
CA ASP A 343 -9.74 23.27 -9.24
C ASP A 343 -8.25 22.92 -9.23
N ILE A 344 -7.89 21.66 -8.91
CA ILE A 344 -6.51 21.16 -8.99
C ILE A 344 -6.00 21.23 -10.43
N ASP A 345 -6.78 20.77 -11.41
CA ASP A 345 -6.41 20.82 -12.84
C ASP A 345 -6.14 22.24 -13.34
N VAL A 346 -6.99 23.20 -12.95
CA VAL A 346 -6.79 24.62 -13.25
C VAL A 346 -5.49 25.15 -12.60
N LEU A 347 -5.26 24.82 -11.34
CA LEU A 347 -4.06 25.28 -10.61
C LEU A 347 -2.78 24.70 -11.20
N VAL A 348 -2.72 23.38 -11.42
CA VAL A 348 -1.55 22.72 -12.01
C VAL A 348 -1.27 23.29 -13.39
N SER A 349 -2.29 23.44 -14.24
CA SER A 349 -2.17 24.06 -15.57
C SER A 349 -1.62 25.50 -15.52
N ALA A 350 -2.02 26.28 -14.51
CA ALA A 350 -1.55 27.64 -14.28
C ALA A 350 -0.16 27.70 -13.62
N LYS A 351 0.46 26.57 -13.26
CA LYS A 351 1.62 26.49 -12.37
C LYS A 351 1.39 27.26 -11.07
N GLY A 352 0.20 27.07 -10.49
CA GLY A 352 -0.25 27.71 -9.25
C GLY A 352 0.51 27.27 -8.01
N SER A 353 0.09 27.77 -6.85
CA SER A 353 0.73 27.52 -5.56
C SER A 353 0.73 26.03 -5.19
N THR A 354 1.90 25.50 -4.80
CA THR A 354 2.03 24.13 -4.28
C THR A 354 1.16 23.91 -3.05
N ASP A 355 1.08 24.89 -2.14
CA ASP A 355 0.28 24.81 -0.92
C ASP A 355 -1.23 24.73 -1.20
N GLU A 356 -1.69 25.41 -2.27
CA GLU A 356 -3.10 25.36 -2.68
C GLU A 356 -3.45 24.01 -3.31
N VAL A 357 -2.54 23.45 -4.13
CA VAL A 357 -2.69 22.09 -4.67
C VAL A 357 -2.74 21.07 -3.54
N VAL A 358 -1.80 21.11 -2.58
CA VAL A 358 -1.78 20.24 -1.39
C VAL A 358 -3.10 20.34 -0.63
N THR A 359 -3.59 21.55 -0.35
CA THR A 359 -4.84 21.76 0.39
C THR A 359 -6.05 21.15 -0.33
N LEU A 360 -6.11 21.26 -1.66
CA LEU A 360 -7.20 20.66 -2.43
C LEU A 360 -7.08 19.15 -2.53
N VAL A 361 -5.87 18.61 -2.65
CA VAL A 361 -5.61 17.17 -2.57
C VAL A 361 -6.10 16.63 -1.22
N GLU A 362 -5.72 17.24 -0.09
CA GLU A 362 -6.16 16.82 1.25
C GLU A 362 -7.70 16.82 1.39
N LYS A 363 -8.38 17.84 0.85
CA LYS A 363 -9.85 17.89 0.82
C LYS A 363 -10.45 16.78 -0.04
N SER A 364 -9.85 16.49 -1.19
CA SER A 364 -10.27 15.38 -2.06
C SER A 364 -10.06 14.04 -1.39
N LEU A 365 -8.92 13.83 -0.72
CA LEU A 365 -8.65 12.62 0.06
C LEU A 365 -9.68 12.44 1.18
N ALA A 366 -10.08 13.51 1.87
CA ALA A 366 -11.15 13.46 2.87
C ALA A 366 -12.51 13.10 2.26
N ASN A 367 -12.87 13.67 1.10
CA ASN A 367 -14.09 13.28 0.38
C ASN A 367 -14.05 11.79 -0.03
N ILE A 368 -12.90 11.30 -0.49
CA ILE A 368 -12.72 9.89 -0.85
C ILE A 368 -12.87 9.00 0.37
N THR A 369 -12.31 9.37 1.52
CA THR A 369 -12.52 8.62 2.78
C THR A 369 -14.00 8.54 3.13
N ILE A 370 -14.75 9.64 3.02
CA ILE A 370 -16.20 9.64 3.25
C ILE A 370 -16.93 8.71 2.25
N LEU A 371 -16.57 8.77 0.96
CA LEU A 371 -17.15 7.86 -0.05
C LEU A 371 -16.77 6.40 0.21
N GLN A 372 -15.54 6.13 0.68
CA GLN A 372 -15.10 4.79 1.07
C GLN A 372 -15.82 4.31 2.33
N GLU A 373 -16.19 5.19 3.26
CA GLU A 373 -17.02 4.82 4.41
C GLU A 373 -18.45 4.47 3.98
N PHE A 374 -18.99 5.17 2.97
CA PHE A 374 -20.30 4.84 2.39
C PHE A 374 -20.27 3.59 1.51
N GLY A 375 -19.19 3.34 0.77
CA GLY A 375 -19.05 2.18 -0.14
C GLY A 375 -18.33 0.96 0.45
N GLY A 376 -17.63 1.13 1.58
CA GLY A 376 -16.82 0.10 2.25
C GLY A 376 -17.51 -0.57 3.44
N ALA A 377 -18.75 -0.18 3.75
CA ALA A 377 -19.67 -1.15 4.30
C ALA A 377 -19.88 -2.20 3.20
N VAL A 378 -19.52 -3.45 3.46
CA VAL A 378 -19.97 -4.57 2.64
C VAL A 378 -21.50 -4.52 2.65
N GLU A 379 -22.08 -3.83 1.68
CA GLU A 379 -23.50 -3.85 1.41
C GLU A 379 -23.75 -5.10 0.55
N ILE A 380 -23.58 -6.27 1.18
CA ILE A 380 -24.59 -7.31 0.96
C ILE A 380 -25.84 -6.66 1.54
N ASP A 381 -26.83 -6.39 0.68
CA ASP A 381 -28.14 -5.93 1.12
C ASP A 381 -28.48 -6.73 2.39
N ILE A 382 -28.78 -6.07 3.52
CA ILE A 382 -29.10 -6.81 4.76
C ILE A 382 -30.16 -7.89 4.47
N LEU A 383 -31.04 -7.66 3.50
CA LEU A 383 -32.02 -8.62 3.02
C LEU A 383 -31.41 -9.85 2.33
N GLU A 384 -30.25 -9.75 1.67
CA GLU A 384 -29.47 -10.87 1.15
C GLU A 384 -28.88 -11.73 2.27
N TYR A 385 -28.41 -11.14 3.39
CA TYR A 385 -28.02 -11.95 4.57
C TYR A 385 -29.22 -12.75 5.11
N PHE A 386 -30.41 -12.15 5.14
CA PHE A 386 -31.62 -12.91 5.50
C PHE A 386 -31.91 -14.06 4.55
N ASP A 387 -31.76 -13.84 3.25
CA ASP A 387 -32.03 -14.87 2.23
C ASP A 387 -31.00 -16.02 2.33
N GLU A 388 -29.74 -15.69 2.59
CA GLU A 388 -28.66 -16.66 2.75
C GLU A 388 -28.80 -17.46 4.06
N ILE A 389 -29.17 -16.82 5.17
CA ILE A 389 -29.48 -17.50 6.44
C ILE A 389 -30.65 -18.46 6.23
N GLU A 390 -31.72 -18.03 5.55
CA GLU A 390 -32.86 -18.89 5.25
C GLU A 390 -32.46 -20.10 4.39
N ARG A 391 -31.61 -19.90 3.38
CA ARG A 391 -31.07 -20.98 2.54
C ARG A 391 -30.28 -21.98 3.38
N LEU A 392 -29.29 -21.52 4.15
CA LEU A 392 -28.41 -22.37 4.97
C LEU A 392 -29.19 -23.16 6.03
N LEU A 393 -30.17 -22.53 6.68
CA LEU A 393 -31.04 -23.17 7.65
C LEU A 393 -31.91 -24.27 7.01
N ASN A 394 -32.45 -24.03 5.82
CA ASN A 394 -33.21 -25.05 5.09
C ASN A 394 -32.33 -26.19 4.57
N GLU A 395 -31.10 -25.91 4.14
CA GLU A 395 -30.12 -26.94 3.77
C GLU A 395 -29.71 -27.78 4.98
N SER A 396 -29.55 -27.17 6.15
CA SER A 396 -29.25 -27.88 7.39
C SER A 396 -30.33 -28.91 7.75
N LYS A 397 -31.62 -28.57 7.57
CA LYS A 397 -32.73 -29.54 7.74
C LYS A 397 -32.55 -30.77 6.85
N ILE A 398 -32.18 -30.55 5.59
CA ILE A 398 -31.98 -31.63 4.62
C ILE A 398 -30.79 -32.50 5.02
N ALA A 399 -29.65 -31.88 5.33
CA ALA A 399 -28.45 -32.59 5.77
C ALA A 399 -28.71 -33.43 7.03
N TYR A 400 -29.34 -32.83 8.05
CA TYR A 400 -29.61 -33.48 9.32
C TYR A 400 -30.58 -34.68 9.17
N ARG A 401 -31.64 -34.54 8.37
CA ARG A 401 -32.57 -35.65 8.08
C ARG A 401 -31.93 -36.79 7.30
N ASN A 402 -30.93 -36.50 6.48
CA ASN A 402 -30.14 -37.51 5.77
C ASN A 402 -29.11 -38.19 6.67
N GLY A 403 -29.03 -37.80 7.95
CA GLY A 403 -28.10 -38.36 8.93
C GLY A 403 -26.71 -37.71 8.92
N ASP A 404 -26.53 -36.61 8.18
CA ASP A 404 -25.28 -35.87 8.13
C ASP A 404 -25.28 -34.74 9.16
N ALA A 405 -25.02 -35.11 10.42
CA ALA A 405 -25.04 -34.17 11.54
C ALA A 405 -23.87 -33.17 11.50
N ASP A 406 -22.72 -33.56 10.93
CA ASP A 406 -21.54 -32.69 10.83
C ASP A 406 -21.80 -31.58 9.80
N MET A 407 -22.27 -31.92 8.61
CA MET A 407 -22.65 -30.91 7.60
C MET A 407 -23.77 -30.00 8.10
N ALA A 408 -24.78 -30.57 8.77
CA ALA A 408 -25.85 -29.77 9.37
C ALA A 408 -25.32 -28.78 10.41
N PHE A 409 -24.32 -29.18 11.20
CA PHE A 409 -23.67 -28.34 12.20
C PHE A 409 -22.86 -27.20 11.57
N ASP A 410 -22.14 -27.48 10.50
CA ASP A 410 -21.37 -26.48 9.76
C ASP A 410 -22.30 -25.45 9.12
N LEU A 411 -23.36 -25.89 8.45
CA LEU A 411 -24.37 -25.02 7.84
C LEU A 411 -25.02 -24.06 8.85
N VAL A 412 -25.43 -24.53 10.04
CA VAL A 412 -26.01 -23.65 11.07
C VAL A 412 -24.96 -22.77 11.74
N THR A 413 -23.68 -23.17 11.71
CA THR A 413 -22.58 -22.35 12.21
C THR A 413 -22.31 -21.19 11.25
N SER A 414 -22.27 -21.45 9.94
CA SER A 414 -22.17 -20.40 8.91
C SER A 414 -23.40 -19.49 8.87
N ALA A 415 -24.60 -20.03 9.05
CA ALA A 415 -25.81 -19.22 9.16
C ALA A 415 -25.73 -18.20 10.32
N TYR A 416 -25.02 -18.53 11.40
CA TYR A 416 -24.82 -17.62 12.53
C TYR A 416 -23.59 -16.72 12.37
N LEU A 417 -22.39 -17.32 12.33
CA LEU A 417 -21.11 -16.59 12.36
C LEU A 417 -20.83 -15.82 11.08
N ASP A 418 -21.18 -16.39 9.92
CA ASP A 418 -20.83 -15.81 8.62
C ASP A 418 -21.95 -14.90 8.09
N ASN A 419 -23.12 -14.86 8.74
CA ASN A 419 -24.28 -14.13 8.24
C ASN A 419 -25.04 -13.37 9.35
N TYR A 420 -25.62 -14.06 10.34
CA TYR A 420 -26.49 -13.39 11.32
C TYR A 420 -25.76 -12.33 12.17
N GLU A 421 -24.46 -12.49 12.46
CA GLU A 421 -23.65 -11.48 13.16
C GLU A 421 -23.69 -10.09 12.46
N PHE A 422 -23.80 -10.07 11.14
CA PHE A 422 -23.94 -8.83 10.35
C PHE A 422 -25.34 -8.21 10.42
N VAL A 423 -26.36 -8.97 10.85
CA VAL A 423 -27.74 -8.51 11.07
C VAL A 423 -27.94 -7.98 12.50
N GLU A 424 -27.17 -8.45 13.48
CA GLU A 424 -27.36 -8.14 14.91
C GLU A 424 -27.30 -6.63 15.21
N GLY A 425 -26.36 -5.91 14.60
CA GLY A 425 -26.22 -4.46 14.79
C GLY A 425 -27.45 -3.68 14.33
N PRO A 426 -27.80 -3.74 13.03
CA PRO A 426 -28.98 -3.06 12.48
C PRO A 426 -30.29 -3.47 13.15
N LEU A 427 -30.47 -4.75 13.48
CA LEU A 427 -31.66 -5.21 14.20
C LEU A 427 -31.67 -4.71 15.65
N GLY A 428 -30.52 -4.65 16.31
CA GLY A 428 -30.38 -4.23 17.71
C GLY A 428 -30.75 -2.77 17.95
N GLU A 429 -30.69 -1.95 16.91
CA GLU A 429 -31.13 -0.56 16.94
C GLU A 429 -32.65 -0.42 16.98
N VAL A 430 -33.40 -1.37 16.41
CA VAL A 430 -34.86 -1.32 16.28
C VAL A 430 -35.58 -2.31 17.20
N ASP A 431 -34.99 -3.48 17.48
CA ASP A 431 -35.56 -4.55 18.28
C ASP A 431 -34.45 -5.40 18.97
N PRO A 432 -33.80 -4.88 20.04
CA PRO A 432 -32.74 -5.58 20.75
C PRO A 432 -33.21 -6.85 21.49
N GLU A 433 -34.50 -6.95 21.82
CA GLU A 433 -35.06 -8.18 22.40
C GLU A 433 -35.11 -9.29 21.34
N LEU A 434 -35.47 -8.95 20.09
CA LEU A 434 -35.49 -9.90 18.98
C LEU A 434 -34.07 -10.35 18.60
N VAL A 435 -33.06 -9.46 18.65
CA VAL A 435 -31.64 -9.85 18.46
C VAL A 435 -31.25 -10.96 19.42
N LEU A 436 -31.43 -10.71 20.72
CA LEU A 436 -31.02 -11.64 21.77
C LEU A 436 -31.76 -12.98 21.65
N LYS A 437 -33.04 -12.93 21.25
CA LYS A 437 -33.85 -14.14 21.04
C LYS A 437 -33.26 -15.01 19.92
N ILE A 438 -33.03 -14.43 18.74
CA ILE A 438 -32.51 -15.16 17.58
C ILE A 438 -31.07 -15.62 17.83
N GLU A 439 -30.23 -14.77 18.44
CA GLU A 439 -28.85 -15.08 18.83
C GLU A 439 -28.79 -16.33 19.73
N ILE A 440 -29.59 -16.39 20.79
CA ILE A 440 -29.66 -17.56 21.69
C ILE A 440 -30.16 -18.79 20.92
N ASP A 441 -31.17 -18.64 20.08
CA ASP A 441 -31.78 -19.75 19.36
C ASP A 441 -30.82 -20.34 18.30
N MET A 442 -30.07 -19.50 17.59
CA MET A 442 -29.09 -19.91 16.56
C MET A 442 -27.75 -20.36 17.17
N ARG A 443 -27.10 -19.52 17.99
CA ARG A 443 -25.74 -19.78 18.51
C ARG A 443 -25.70 -20.92 19.51
N GLU A 444 -26.72 -20.99 20.37
CA GLU A 444 -26.72 -21.90 21.51
C GLU A 444 -27.67 -23.07 21.29
N LYS A 445 -28.98 -22.83 21.17
CA LYS A 445 -29.97 -23.92 21.19
C LYS A 445 -29.84 -24.83 19.98
N LEU A 446 -29.94 -24.30 18.76
CA LEU A 446 -29.92 -25.10 17.53
C LEU A 446 -28.63 -25.92 17.40
N ARG A 447 -27.48 -25.27 17.61
CA ARG A 447 -26.16 -25.91 17.59
C ARG A 447 -26.01 -27.01 18.64
N ASN A 448 -26.53 -26.80 19.86
CA ASN A 448 -26.53 -27.82 20.90
C ASN A 448 -27.46 -29.00 20.56
N MET A 449 -28.62 -28.75 19.94
CA MET A 449 -29.54 -29.82 19.53
C MET A 449 -28.90 -30.75 18.51
N ILE A 450 -28.20 -30.20 17.51
CA ILE A 450 -27.46 -30.99 16.50
C ILE A 450 -26.32 -31.77 17.17
N LYS A 451 -25.48 -31.12 17.99
CA LYS A 451 -24.38 -31.80 18.73
C LYS A 451 -24.86 -32.93 19.64
N ASN A 452 -26.03 -32.77 20.24
CA ASN A 452 -26.62 -33.76 21.14
C ASN A 452 -27.44 -34.84 20.41
N ASN A 453 -27.45 -34.84 19.07
CA ASN A 453 -28.22 -35.77 18.25
C ASN A 453 -29.71 -35.81 18.62
N GLU A 454 -30.33 -34.64 18.83
CA GLU A 454 -31.77 -34.57 19.03
C GLU A 454 -32.56 -35.07 17.81
N SER A 455 -33.81 -35.51 18.01
CA SER A 455 -34.62 -36.06 16.92
C SER A 455 -34.79 -35.04 15.77
N PRO A 456 -34.74 -35.45 14.50
CA PRO A 456 -34.90 -34.54 13.35
C PRO A 456 -36.11 -33.61 13.46
N ASP A 457 -37.27 -34.14 13.88
CA ASP A 457 -38.49 -33.35 14.07
C ASP A 457 -38.33 -32.16 15.03
N LYS A 458 -37.47 -32.29 16.05
CA LYS A 458 -37.19 -31.20 16.99
C LYS A 458 -36.23 -30.17 16.41
N VAL A 459 -35.20 -30.62 15.68
CA VAL A 459 -34.25 -29.72 15.01
C VAL A 459 -34.99 -28.90 13.94
N ASP A 460 -35.86 -29.56 13.16
CA ASP A 460 -36.72 -28.87 12.18
C ASP A 460 -37.61 -27.82 12.85
N ALA A 461 -38.26 -28.18 13.97
CA ALA A 461 -39.10 -27.23 14.71
C ALA A 461 -38.31 -26.04 15.27
N GLN A 462 -37.06 -26.25 15.73
CA GLN A 462 -36.20 -25.15 16.17
C GLN A 462 -35.81 -24.23 15.02
N ILE A 463 -35.48 -24.79 13.86
CA ILE A 463 -35.17 -24.01 12.66
C ILE A 463 -36.41 -23.24 12.18
N ASP A 464 -37.59 -23.85 12.19
CA ASP A 464 -38.84 -23.17 11.83
C ASP A 464 -39.14 -21.96 12.74
N MET A 465 -38.87 -22.08 14.04
CA MET A 465 -39.00 -20.94 14.96
C MET A 465 -38.04 -19.80 14.61
N ILE A 466 -36.77 -20.13 14.32
CA ILE A 466 -35.75 -19.14 13.92
C ILE A 466 -36.15 -18.45 12.63
N LEU A 467 -36.64 -19.18 11.62
CA LEU A 467 -37.10 -18.61 10.35
C LEU A 467 -38.27 -17.64 10.53
N VAL A 468 -39.20 -17.92 11.46
CA VAL A 468 -40.29 -17.00 11.79
C VAL A 468 -39.77 -15.71 12.40
N ASP A 469 -38.80 -15.80 13.31
CA ASP A 469 -38.19 -14.62 13.95
C ASP A 469 -37.37 -13.80 12.95
N LEU A 470 -36.61 -14.45 12.07
CA LEU A 470 -35.87 -13.80 10.98
C LEU A 470 -36.83 -13.08 10.02
N ALA A 471 -37.98 -13.68 9.69
CA ALA A 471 -39.00 -13.03 8.89
C ALA A 471 -39.68 -11.83 9.60
N GLN A 472 -39.66 -11.79 10.93
CA GLN A 472 -40.07 -10.62 11.70
C GLN A 472 -38.98 -9.55 11.69
N ALA A 473 -37.72 -9.94 11.91
CA ALA A 473 -36.56 -9.06 11.86
C ALA A 473 -36.44 -8.34 10.51
N LYS A 474 -36.58 -9.08 9.40
CA LYS A 474 -36.58 -8.56 8.02
C LYS A 474 -37.63 -7.46 7.77
N LYS A 475 -38.73 -7.42 8.54
CA LYS A 475 -39.80 -6.41 8.39
C LYS A 475 -39.56 -5.13 9.17
N VAL A 476 -38.78 -5.20 10.25
CA VAL A 476 -38.56 -4.07 11.17
C VAL A 476 -37.24 -3.36 10.89
N ILE A 477 -36.30 -4.05 10.25
CA ILE A 477 -35.10 -3.43 9.72
C ILE A 477 -35.51 -2.58 8.52
N PRO A 478 -35.26 -1.26 8.56
CA PRO A 478 -35.60 -0.38 7.45
C PRO A 478 -34.72 -0.72 6.23
N GLU A 479 -35.33 -0.74 5.03
CA GLU A 479 -34.58 -0.64 3.77
C GLU A 479 -33.72 0.63 3.86
N PHE A 480 -32.42 0.53 3.56
CA PHE A 480 -31.50 1.66 3.62
C PHE A 480 -31.95 2.77 2.65
N GLY A 481 -32.74 3.71 3.18
CA GLY A 481 -33.31 4.81 2.42
C GLY A 481 -34.01 5.88 3.25
N THR A 482 -34.12 5.73 4.58
CA THR A 482 -34.80 6.74 5.43
C THR A 482 -34.08 7.15 6.72
N ILE A 483 -32.94 6.55 7.10
CA ILE A 483 -32.24 6.85 8.36
C ILE A 483 -30.77 7.22 8.13
N VAL A 484 -30.53 8.23 7.30
CA VAL A 484 -29.18 8.80 7.04
C VAL A 484 -28.66 9.67 8.22
N MET A 485 -29.26 9.69 9.42
CA MET A 485 -29.07 10.84 10.35
C MET A 485 -28.78 10.57 11.84
N LEU A 486 -28.54 9.35 12.34
CA LEU A 486 -28.38 9.17 13.80
C LEU A 486 -27.17 8.39 14.35
N ILE A 487 -26.33 7.77 13.52
CA ILE A 487 -25.23 6.90 14.03
C ILE A 487 -23.82 7.42 13.73
N LEU A 488 -23.68 8.53 13.01
CA LEU A 488 -22.39 9.14 12.70
C LEU A 488 -21.68 9.87 13.88
N SER A 489 -22.10 9.69 15.15
CA SER A 489 -21.50 10.45 16.27
C SER A 489 -21.07 9.70 17.53
N VAL A 490 -20.94 8.35 17.54
CA VAL A 490 -20.51 7.65 18.77
C VAL A 490 -19.25 6.78 18.64
N ALA A 491 -18.80 6.38 17.45
CA ALA A 491 -17.71 5.38 17.35
C ALA A 491 -16.25 5.91 17.43
N ILE A 492 -15.98 7.23 17.38
CA ILE A 492 -14.58 7.72 17.25
C ILE A 492 -13.90 8.14 18.58
N ILE A 493 -14.56 8.18 19.74
CA ILE A 493 -13.92 8.69 20.99
C ILE A 493 -13.39 7.62 21.98
N SER A 494 -13.59 6.32 21.77
CA SER A 494 -13.24 5.32 22.80
C SER A 494 -11.85 4.68 22.71
N ILE A 495 -11.01 5.01 21.72
CA ILE A 495 -9.64 4.49 21.64
C ILE A 495 -8.68 5.69 21.65
N ILE A 496 -8.29 6.13 22.86
CA ILE A 496 -7.08 6.92 23.22
C ILE A 496 -7.17 7.40 24.71
N GLY A 497 -8.31 7.27 25.38
CA GLY A 497 -8.54 7.89 26.69
C GLY A 497 -8.54 7.02 27.95
N LEU A 498 -7.87 5.86 28.04
CA LEU A 498 -7.93 5.02 29.26
C LEU A 498 -6.60 4.36 29.69
N THR A 499 -5.51 5.14 29.73
CA THR A 499 -4.31 4.81 30.55
C THR A 499 -3.72 6.05 31.22
N ALA A 500 -4.56 6.83 31.91
CA ALA A 500 -4.06 7.82 32.86
C ALA A 500 -5.11 8.17 33.93
N LYS A 501 -5.23 7.33 34.97
CA LYS A 501 -5.52 7.72 36.37
C LYS A 501 -5.95 6.51 37.20
N SER A 502 -5.03 5.96 38.00
CA SER A 502 -5.32 5.58 39.39
C SER A 502 -4.07 5.03 40.09
N ARG A 503 -3.11 5.91 40.43
CA ARG A 503 -2.27 5.71 41.60
C ARG A 503 -2.03 7.06 42.27
N LEU A 504 -2.95 7.44 43.15
CA LEU A 504 -2.68 8.31 44.29
C LEU A 504 -3.79 8.08 45.34
N SER A 505 -3.40 7.30 46.36
CA SER A 505 -3.66 7.49 47.79
C SER A 505 -5.11 7.57 48.29
N ILE A 506 -5.52 6.52 49.01
CA ILE A 506 -6.39 6.65 50.17
C ILE A 506 -5.55 6.37 51.43
N ARG A 507 -5.38 7.40 52.26
CA ARG A 507 -5.10 7.28 53.70
C ARG A 507 -6.45 7.10 54.40
N VAL A 508 -6.61 6.03 55.18
CA VAL A 508 -7.03 6.05 56.60
C VAL A 508 -6.30 4.91 57.29
#